data_AF-A0A7X8DP02-F1
#
_entry.id   AF-A0A7X8DP02-F1
#
_cell.length_a   1.000
_cell.length_b   1.000
_cell.length_c   1.000
_cell.angle_alpha   90.00
_cell.angle_beta   90.00
_cell.angle_gamma   90.00
#
_symmetry.space_group_name_H-M   'P 1'
#
loop_
_entity.id
_entity.type
_entity.pdbx_description
1 polymer ?
#
loop_
_entity_poly.entity_id
_entity_poly.type
_entity_poly.pdbx_seq_one_letter_code
_entity_poly.pdbx_strand_id
1 'polypeptide(L)'
;MGMRDFERVVKYAKKAASTDPNFVEAYIMLAEVYSFYRNCDNSCYYFEKAIETDPDFDYKLYYFLGSEYMRCGAVDNAIDNYVEYFKRAKTENKQISPFAKDNYELCLFRKQLMSDSLAIYPHNMGANINSEHYEYLPSLTLDESRIVFTLRRPRDKNTMCDNCTHEEDIYISDNVNGVWQKREPFDFINTHYNEGGQSISPDGKYLVFTACERDGGYGSCDLYWSRRIGNTWTRPKNFGPVVNTEYWESQPSFSADGKTIFFTSGRPGGYGGYDIWSTTMVAEGVFTKPVNLGPTINTAGDEDYPFMHPNGITLYFSSNGHRGMGGKDIFYSNLNPDNTWSQPVNMGYPINTINDEISLFVSASGNKAFFSSNRPGGF
;
A
#
# COMPACT_ATOMS: atom_id res chain seq x y z
N MET A 1 8.35 21.77 20.32
CA MET A 1 9.37 20.79 19.89
C MET A 1 10.28 21.48 18.88
N GLY A 2 11.55 21.70 19.20
CA GLY A 2 12.49 22.33 18.27
C GLY A 2 12.71 21.41 17.07
N MET A 3 12.61 21.94 15.85
CA MET A 3 13.07 21.23 14.66
C MET A 3 14.52 20.80 14.88
N ARG A 4 14.80 19.50 14.81
CA ARG A 4 16.16 18.97 14.86
C ARG A 4 16.89 19.46 13.59
N ASP A 5 17.94 20.26 13.77
CA ASP A 5 18.75 20.79 12.68
C ASP A 5 19.73 19.72 12.18
N PHE A 6 19.19 18.74 11.46
CA PHE A 6 19.94 17.59 10.96
C PHE A 6 21.00 17.98 9.91
N GLU A 7 20.81 19.07 9.18
CA GLU A 7 21.83 19.58 8.24
C GLU A 7 23.11 19.98 8.99
N ARG A 8 22.98 20.66 10.13
CA ARG A 8 24.14 20.95 10.99
C ARG A 8 24.76 19.69 11.55
N VAL A 9 23.96 18.69 11.94
CA VAL A 9 24.49 17.41 12.44
C VAL A 9 25.36 16.75 11.37
N VAL A 10 24.85 16.60 10.14
CA VAL A 10 25.62 16.02 9.03
C VAL A 10 26.90 16.81 8.78
N LYS A 11 26.82 18.14 8.76
CA LYS A 11 28.00 19.01 8.54
C LYS A 11 29.08 18.79 9.59
N TYR A 12 28.72 18.80 10.87
CA TYR A 12 29.69 18.68 11.96
C TYR A 12 30.19 17.25 12.14
N ALA A 13 29.35 16.24 11.97
CA ALA A 13 29.77 14.85 12.01
C ALA A 13 30.72 14.50 10.86
N LYS A 14 30.47 14.99 9.63
CA LYS A 14 31.44 14.88 8.51
C LYS A 14 32.76 15.57 8.82
N LYS A 15 32.72 16.77 9.42
CA LYS A 15 33.93 17.48 9.84
C LYS A 15 34.71 16.67 10.89
N ALA A 16 34.02 16.11 11.89
CA ALA A 16 34.63 15.30 12.93
C ALA A 16 35.31 14.05 12.34
N ALA A 17 34.60 13.28 11.50
CA ALA A 17 35.17 12.13 10.79
C ALA A 17 36.36 12.50 9.88
N SER A 18 36.34 13.69 9.26
CA SER A 18 37.49 14.15 8.46
C SER A 18 38.69 14.61 9.29
N THR A 19 38.45 15.03 10.54
CA THR A 19 39.50 15.52 11.45
C THR A 19 40.14 14.36 12.21
N ASP A 20 39.33 13.39 12.62
CA ASP A 20 39.74 12.14 13.24
C ASP A 20 39.01 10.98 12.54
N PRO A 21 39.67 10.32 11.57
CA PRO A 21 39.09 9.18 10.85
C PRO A 21 38.79 7.96 11.74
N ASN A 22 39.33 7.90 12.96
CA ASN A 22 39.07 6.82 13.92
C ASN A 22 37.91 7.13 14.87
N PHE A 23 37.25 8.28 14.72
CA PHE A 23 36.15 8.70 15.59
C PHE A 23 34.85 8.01 15.20
N VAL A 24 34.65 6.79 15.73
CA VAL A 24 33.53 5.89 15.41
C VAL A 24 32.17 6.56 15.58
N GLU A 25 31.98 7.34 16.65
CA GLU A 25 30.72 8.00 16.96
C GLU A 25 30.30 9.02 15.89
N ALA A 26 31.24 9.62 15.17
CA ALA A 26 30.90 10.50 14.05
C ALA A 26 30.24 9.71 12.89
N TYR A 27 30.71 8.49 12.62
CA TYR A 27 30.09 7.63 11.62
C TYR A 27 28.73 7.12 12.08
N ILE A 28 28.60 6.70 13.34
CA ILE A 28 27.30 6.29 13.92
C ILE A 28 26.28 7.44 13.79
N MET A 29 26.67 8.66 14.17
CA MET A 29 25.81 9.83 14.09
C MET A 29 25.38 10.13 12.64
N LEU A 30 26.28 9.98 11.67
CA LEU A 30 25.91 10.11 10.25
C LEU A 30 24.93 9.02 9.84
N ALA A 31 25.19 7.77 10.20
CA ALA A 31 24.35 6.63 9.86
C ALA A 31 22.92 6.80 10.40
N GLU A 32 22.77 7.22 11.65
CA GLU A 32 21.48 7.48 12.29
C GLU A 32 20.72 8.64 11.63
N VAL A 33 21.42 9.73 11.27
CA VAL A 33 20.78 10.86 10.58
C VAL A 33 20.30 10.47 9.18
N TYR A 34 21.12 9.74 8.42
CA TYR A 34 20.70 9.22 7.12
C TYR A 34 19.57 8.17 7.27
N SER A 35 19.58 7.39 8.35
CA SER A 35 18.46 6.49 8.68
C SER A 35 17.18 7.29 8.88
N PHE A 36 17.22 8.38 9.64
CA PHE A 36 16.07 9.26 9.86
C PHE A 36 15.52 9.86 8.55
N TYR A 37 16.40 10.21 7.61
CA TYR A 37 16.02 10.67 6.27
C TYR A 37 15.51 9.58 5.33
N ARG A 38 15.38 8.33 5.79
CA ARG A 38 15.08 7.15 4.96
C ARG A 38 16.05 6.96 3.80
N ASN A 39 17.27 7.49 3.93
CA ASN A 39 18.35 7.29 2.97
C ASN A 39 19.19 6.10 3.43
N CYS A 40 18.73 4.91 3.06
CA CYS A 40 19.30 3.67 3.57
C CYS A 40 20.71 3.41 3.00
N ASP A 41 20.99 3.79 1.76
CA ASP A 41 22.32 3.65 1.15
C ASP A 41 23.41 4.36 1.96
N ASN A 42 23.20 5.64 2.30
CA ASN A 42 24.17 6.37 3.12
C ASN A 42 24.18 5.85 4.57
N SER A 43 23.04 5.40 5.09
CA SER A 43 22.99 4.85 6.45
C SER A 43 23.84 3.58 6.56
N CYS A 44 23.67 2.62 5.63
CA CYS A 44 24.50 1.42 5.52
C CYS A 44 25.98 1.77 5.41
N TYR A 45 26.34 2.67 4.47
CA TYR A 45 27.73 3.11 4.28
C TYR A 45 28.39 3.61 5.57
N TYR A 46 27.70 4.44 6.35
CA TYR A 46 28.29 4.99 7.57
C TYR A 46 28.31 3.99 8.74
N PHE A 47 27.35 3.06 8.83
CA PHE A 47 27.44 1.96 9.78
C PHE A 47 28.58 0.99 9.42
N GLU A 48 28.77 0.67 8.14
CA GLU A 48 29.93 -0.09 7.65
C GLU A 48 31.23 0.61 8.06
N LYS A 49 31.34 1.93 7.84
CA LYS A 49 32.53 2.71 8.27
C LYS A 49 32.76 2.67 9.77
N ALA A 50 31.71 2.74 10.58
CA ALA A 50 31.83 2.61 12.03
C ALA A 50 32.41 1.24 12.43
N ILE A 51 31.87 0.16 11.85
CA ILE A 51 32.32 -1.22 12.11
C ILE A 51 33.73 -1.47 11.56
N GLU A 52 34.08 -0.95 10.40
CA GLU A 52 35.44 -1.04 9.83
C GLU A 52 36.47 -0.33 10.70
N THR A 53 36.08 0.77 11.36
CA THR A 53 36.97 1.56 12.22
C THR A 53 37.25 0.86 13.53
N ASP A 54 36.20 0.34 14.18
CA ASP A 54 36.32 -0.45 15.40
C ASP A 54 35.20 -1.51 15.45
N PRO A 55 35.48 -2.77 15.06
CA PRO A 55 34.49 -3.84 15.06
C PRO A 55 33.95 -4.21 16.45
N ASP A 56 34.66 -3.85 17.52
CA ASP A 56 34.34 -4.22 18.90
C ASP A 56 33.76 -3.04 19.71
N PHE A 57 33.56 -1.87 19.06
CA PHE A 57 33.04 -0.66 19.69
C PHE A 57 31.69 -0.86 20.40
N ASP A 58 30.70 -1.42 19.67
CA ASP A 58 29.41 -1.83 20.22
C ASP A 58 28.83 -2.95 19.33
N TYR A 59 28.58 -4.12 19.90
CA TYR A 59 27.97 -5.25 19.20
C TYR A 59 26.62 -4.91 18.53
N LYS A 60 25.90 -3.90 19.02
CA LYS A 60 24.63 -3.45 18.44
C LYS A 60 24.78 -2.80 17.06
N LEU A 61 25.97 -2.36 16.67
CA LEU A 61 26.19 -1.82 15.33
C LEU A 61 25.80 -2.82 14.24
N TYR A 62 26.03 -4.12 14.47
CA TYR A 62 25.61 -5.19 13.57
C TYR A 62 24.08 -5.34 13.52
N TYR A 63 23.38 -5.14 14.63
CA TYR A 63 21.91 -5.11 14.62
C TYR A 63 21.37 -3.92 13.83
N PHE A 64 21.95 -2.73 14.03
CA PHE A 64 21.55 -1.52 13.32
C PHE A 64 21.84 -1.63 11.82
N LEU A 65 23.05 -2.06 11.45
CA LEU A 65 23.41 -2.29 10.05
C LEU A 65 22.53 -3.37 9.40
N GLY A 66 22.25 -4.47 10.10
CA GLY A 66 21.32 -5.50 9.61
C GLY A 66 19.91 -4.97 9.37
N SER A 67 19.43 -4.08 10.23
CA SER A 67 18.13 -3.41 10.08
C SER A 67 18.12 -2.45 8.87
N GLU A 68 19.21 -1.72 8.65
CA GLU A 68 19.37 -0.81 7.51
C GLU A 68 19.44 -1.57 6.17
N TYR A 69 20.23 -2.64 6.09
CA TYR A 69 20.27 -3.50 4.91
C TYR A 69 18.91 -4.12 4.60
N MET A 70 18.18 -4.57 5.62
CA MET A 70 16.83 -5.09 5.46
C MET A 70 15.89 -4.04 4.85
N ARG A 71 16.03 -2.77 5.26
CA ARG A 71 15.27 -1.64 4.70
C ARG A 71 15.66 -1.30 3.26
N CYS A 72 16.93 -1.46 2.90
CA CYS A 72 17.38 -1.32 1.50
C CYS A 72 17.02 -2.52 0.61
N GLY A 73 16.51 -3.60 1.19
CA GLY A 73 16.29 -4.85 0.45
C GLY A 73 17.56 -5.65 0.16
N ALA A 74 18.68 -5.30 0.79
CA ALA A 74 19.91 -6.09 0.79
C ALA A 74 19.78 -7.25 1.80
N VAL A 75 18.86 -8.19 1.51
CA VAL A 75 18.41 -9.22 2.46
C VAL A 75 19.56 -10.14 2.92
N ASP A 76 20.48 -10.49 2.03
CA ASP A 76 21.64 -11.33 2.39
C ASP A 76 22.58 -10.60 3.36
N ASN A 77 22.91 -9.35 3.07
CA ASN A 77 23.72 -8.52 3.98
C ASN A 77 23.04 -8.33 5.34
N ALA A 78 21.71 -8.20 5.37
CA ALA A 78 20.95 -8.12 6.60
C ALA A 78 21.09 -9.40 7.45
N ILE A 79 20.92 -10.57 6.83
CA ILE A 79 21.06 -11.88 7.47
C ILE A 79 22.44 -12.03 8.09
N ASP A 80 23.50 -11.74 7.33
CA ASP A 80 24.88 -11.86 7.79
C ASP A 80 25.14 -10.98 9.04
N ASN A 81 24.61 -9.75 9.04
CA ASN A 81 24.75 -8.83 10.15
C ASN A 81 23.96 -9.24 11.39
N TYR A 82 22.75 -9.77 11.24
CA TYR A 82 22.01 -10.33 12.38
C TYR A 82 22.72 -11.55 12.98
N VAL A 83 23.30 -12.42 12.14
CA VAL A 83 24.09 -13.56 12.61
C VAL A 83 25.30 -13.11 13.42
N GLU A 84 26.04 -12.11 12.94
CA GLU A 84 27.19 -11.57 13.67
C GLU A 84 26.77 -10.87 14.97
N TYR A 85 25.65 -10.13 14.96
CA TYR A 85 25.04 -9.58 16.18
C TYR A 85 24.72 -10.66 17.22
N PHE A 86 24.07 -11.77 16.82
CA PHE A 86 23.74 -12.85 17.74
C PHE A 86 24.99 -13.53 18.32
N LYS A 87 26.01 -13.74 17.49
CA LYS A 87 27.29 -14.31 17.91
C LYS A 87 27.98 -13.42 18.94
N ARG A 88 28.08 -12.11 18.68
CA ARG A 88 28.71 -11.14 19.60
C ARG A 88 27.93 -10.97 20.90
N ALA A 89 26.61 -10.82 20.82
CA ALA A 89 25.75 -10.75 21.99
C ALA A 89 25.92 -11.99 22.89
N LYS A 90 26.04 -13.19 22.29
CA LYS A 90 26.31 -14.42 23.04
C LYS A 90 27.69 -14.41 23.71
N THR A 91 28.73 -14.01 22.98
CA THR A 91 30.10 -13.90 23.54
C THR A 91 30.17 -12.94 24.73
N GLU A 92 29.44 -11.83 24.65
CA GLU A 92 29.38 -10.82 25.71
C GLU A 92 28.33 -11.11 26.81
N ASN A 93 27.67 -12.28 26.76
CA ASN A 93 26.59 -12.67 27.68
C ASN A 93 25.46 -11.62 27.77
N LYS A 94 25.09 -11.03 26.63
CA LYS A 94 24.02 -10.04 26.48
C LYS A 94 22.72 -10.72 26.07
N GLN A 95 21.60 -10.13 26.48
CA GLN A 95 20.28 -10.55 26.02
C GLN A 95 20.06 -10.13 24.56
N ILE A 96 19.63 -11.08 23.73
CA ILE A 96 19.22 -10.82 22.35
C ILE A 96 17.78 -10.29 22.36
N SER A 97 17.57 -9.15 21.69
CA SER A 97 16.25 -8.55 21.53
C SER A 97 15.30 -9.50 20.76
N PRO A 98 14.05 -9.70 21.21
CA PRO A 98 13.04 -10.41 20.42
C PRO A 98 12.84 -9.79 19.03
N PHE A 99 12.89 -8.46 18.92
CA PHE A 99 12.79 -7.74 17.64
C PHE A 99 13.92 -8.11 16.67
N ALA A 100 15.14 -8.34 17.17
CA ALA A 100 16.25 -8.76 16.32
C ALA A 100 16.03 -10.17 15.75
N LYS A 101 15.44 -11.07 16.54
CA LYS A 101 15.08 -12.42 16.06
C LYS A 101 13.98 -12.35 15.02
N ASP A 102 12.94 -11.58 15.28
CA ASP A 102 11.82 -11.40 14.36
C ASP A 102 12.28 -10.79 13.03
N ASN A 103 13.10 -9.74 13.05
CA ASN A 103 13.68 -9.16 11.84
C ASN A 103 14.56 -10.15 11.06
N TYR A 104 15.36 -10.97 11.75
CA TYR A 104 16.15 -12.02 11.11
C TYR A 104 15.26 -13.06 10.43
N GLU A 105 14.22 -13.54 11.10
CA GLU A 105 13.27 -14.48 10.51
C GLU A 105 12.49 -13.84 9.35
N LEU A 106 12.20 -12.54 9.41
CA LEU A 106 11.60 -11.80 8.31
C LEU A 106 12.55 -11.74 7.10
N CYS A 107 13.85 -11.54 7.31
CA CYS A 107 14.84 -11.60 6.23
C CYS A 107 14.89 -13.00 5.59
N LEU A 108 14.86 -14.06 6.39
CA LEU A 108 14.81 -15.44 5.86
C LEU A 108 13.55 -15.69 5.03
N PHE A 109 12.40 -15.20 5.51
CA PHE A 109 11.14 -15.29 4.78
C PHE A 109 11.19 -14.55 3.44
N ARG A 110 11.71 -13.31 3.42
CA ARG A 110 11.89 -12.50 2.20
C ARG A 110 12.83 -13.17 1.21
N LYS A 111 13.95 -13.72 1.69
CA LYS A 111 14.89 -14.48 0.88
C LYS A 111 14.24 -15.69 0.23
N GLN A 112 13.37 -16.40 0.95
CA GLN A 112 12.61 -17.52 0.41
C GLN A 112 11.59 -17.09 -0.66
N LEU A 113 10.88 -15.98 -0.46
CA LEU A 113 9.95 -15.46 -1.48
C LEU A 113 10.67 -14.99 -2.74
N MET A 114 11.87 -14.40 -2.61
CA MET A 114 12.68 -13.99 -3.75
C MET A 114 13.27 -15.18 -4.51
N SER A 115 13.57 -16.29 -3.82
CA SER A 115 14.06 -17.51 -4.47
C SER A 115 12.94 -18.30 -5.15
N ASP A 116 11.73 -18.29 -4.57
CA ASP A 116 10.51 -18.85 -5.15
C ASP A 116 9.74 -17.81 -5.99
N SER A 117 10.47 -17.13 -6.88
CA SER A 117 9.91 -16.05 -7.70
C SER A 117 8.83 -16.59 -8.64
N LEU A 118 7.68 -15.91 -8.67
CA LEU A 118 6.66 -16.14 -9.67
C LEU A 118 7.19 -15.82 -11.07
N ALA A 119 6.76 -16.59 -12.06
CA ALA A 119 7.03 -16.35 -13.47
C ALA A 119 6.13 -15.23 -14.04
N ILE A 120 6.10 -14.08 -13.35
CA ILE A 120 5.30 -12.90 -13.70
C ILE A 120 6.27 -11.74 -13.95
N TYR A 121 6.02 -10.96 -15.00
CA TYR A 121 6.84 -9.82 -15.36
C TYR A 121 5.94 -8.57 -15.41
N PRO A 122 5.96 -7.74 -14.37
CA PRO A 122 5.20 -6.49 -14.37
C PRO A 122 5.68 -5.57 -15.50
N HIS A 123 4.72 -5.07 -16.29
CA HIS A 123 4.98 -4.19 -17.41
C HIS A 123 4.37 -2.81 -17.13
N ASN A 124 5.15 -1.75 -17.36
CA ASN A 124 4.64 -0.39 -17.36
C ASN A 124 3.58 -0.25 -18.47
N MET A 125 2.40 0.29 -18.15
CA MET A 125 1.27 0.39 -19.07
C MET A 125 1.43 1.49 -20.13
N GLY A 126 2.51 2.27 -20.07
CA GLY A 126 2.85 3.32 -21.02
C GLY A 126 2.15 4.66 -20.75
N ALA A 127 2.55 5.69 -21.49
CA ALA A 127 2.17 7.09 -21.27
C ALA A 127 0.68 7.40 -21.47
N ASN A 128 -0.08 6.47 -22.05
CA ASN A 128 -1.52 6.61 -22.20
C ASN A 128 -2.25 6.39 -20.87
N ILE A 129 -1.66 5.63 -19.95
CA ILE A 129 -2.19 5.34 -18.61
C ILE A 129 -1.33 6.02 -17.56
N ASN A 130 -0.03 5.72 -17.54
CA ASN A 130 0.90 6.17 -16.50
C ASN A 130 1.46 7.57 -16.78
N SER A 131 1.91 8.25 -15.73
CA SER A 131 2.65 9.52 -15.81
C SER A 131 3.55 9.73 -14.59
N GLU A 132 4.23 10.87 -14.49
CA GLU A 132 5.06 11.26 -13.34
C GLU A 132 4.27 11.49 -12.02
N HIS A 133 3.00 11.12 -12.02
CA HIS A 133 2.03 11.25 -10.95
C HIS A 133 1.62 9.86 -10.45
N TYR A 134 0.69 9.78 -9.50
CA TYR A 134 0.28 8.49 -8.96
C TYR A 134 -1.02 8.00 -9.62
N GLU A 135 -0.92 6.93 -10.40
CA GLU A 135 -2.07 6.15 -10.86
C GLU A 135 -2.28 4.90 -10.00
N TYR A 136 -3.46 4.73 -9.43
CA TYR A 136 -3.79 3.59 -8.56
C TYR A 136 -5.28 3.25 -8.55
N LEU A 137 -5.66 2.21 -7.80
CA LEU A 137 -7.05 1.69 -7.76
C LEU A 137 -7.63 1.36 -9.16
N PRO A 138 -6.92 0.56 -9.99
CA PRO A 138 -7.45 0.17 -11.29
C PRO A 138 -8.63 -0.79 -11.14
N SER A 139 -9.58 -0.70 -12.06
CA SER A 139 -10.57 -1.74 -12.34
C SER A 139 -10.84 -1.82 -13.84
N LEU A 140 -11.32 -2.97 -14.31
CA LEU A 140 -11.74 -3.16 -15.69
C LEU A 140 -13.25 -3.39 -15.78
N THR A 141 -13.83 -3.02 -16.91
CA THR A 141 -15.09 -3.64 -17.34
C THR A 141 -14.88 -5.14 -17.58
N LEU A 142 -15.94 -5.95 -17.41
CA LEU A 142 -15.82 -7.41 -17.56
C LEU A 142 -15.33 -7.86 -18.95
N ASP A 143 -15.60 -7.06 -19.98
CA ASP A 143 -15.13 -7.31 -21.35
C ASP A 143 -13.69 -6.83 -21.58
N GLU A 144 -13.03 -6.31 -20.54
CA GLU A 144 -11.66 -5.75 -20.56
C GLU A 144 -11.48 -4.60 -21.56
N SER A 145 -12.57 -4.01 -22.07
CA SER A 145 -12.53 -2.95 -23.08
C SER A 145 -12.22 -1.58 -22.50
N ARG A 146 -12.38 -1.39 -21.18
CA ARG A 146 -12.13 -0.13 -20.50
C ARG A 146 -11.45 -0.36 -19.16
N ILE A 147 -10.43 0.43 -18.87
CA ILE A 147 -9.84 0.58 -17.55
C ILE A 147 -10.33 1.87 -16.91
N VAL A 148 -10.57 1.79 -15.60
CA VAL A 148 -10.94 2.91 -14.75
C VAL A 148 -9.96 2.95 -13.58
N PHE A 149 -9.41 4.10 -13.23
CA PHE A 149 -8.39 4.22 -12.18
C PHE A 149 -8.44 5.61 -11.55
N THR A 150 -7.76 5.77 -10.41
CA THR A 150 -7.58 7.06 -9.75
C THR A 150 -6.26 7.68 -10.18
N LEU A 151 -6.25 8.97 -10.51
CA LEU A 151 -5.05 9.75 -10.76
C LEU A 151 -4.91 10.82 -9.69
N ARG A 152 -3.81 10.79 -8.93
CA ARG A 152 -3.44 11.84 -7.98
C ARG A 152 -2.34 12.73 -8.55
N ARG A 153 -2.66 14.00 -8.74
CA ARG A 153 -1.81 15.00 -9.41
C ARG A 153 -1.77 16.31 -8.61
N PRO A 154 -0.86 17.26 -8.91
CA PRO A 154 -0.90 18.58 -8.30
C PRO A 154 -2.29 19.21 -8.46
N ARG A 155 -2.81 19.79 -7.39
CA ARG A 155 -4.16 20.38 -7.39
C ARG A 155 -4.28 21.52 -8.40
N ASP A 156 -5.46 21.70 -8.97
CA ASP A 156 -5.76 22.85 -9.80
C ASP A 156 -6.30 24.04 -8.97
N LYS A 157 -6.68 25.12 -9.65
CA LYS A 157 -7.22 26.33 -9.03
C LYS A 157 -8.66 26.18 -8.52
N ASN A 158 -9.38 25.17 -8.99
CA ASN A 158 -10.77 24.88 -8.69
C ASN A 158 -10.91 23.80 -7.61
N THR A 159 -9.86 23.04 -7.30
CA THR A 159 -9.86 22.02 -6.24
C THR A 159 -10.37 22.62 -4.92
N MET A 160 -11.33 21.96 -4.31
CA MET A 160 -11.90 22.26 -3.00
C MET A 160 -11.36 21.25 -2.00
N CYS A 161 -10.35 21.67 -1.24
CA CYS A 161 -9.73 20.88 -0.17
C CYS A 161 -8.99 21.82 0.77
N ASP A 162 -8.95 21.49 2.06
CA ASP A 162 -8.21 22.27 3.04
C ASP A 162 -6.73 21.90 3.03
N ASN A 163 -5.87 22.87 2.70
CA ASN A 163 -4.39 22.75 2.69
C ASN A 163 -3.81 21.57 1.88
N CYS A 164 -4.57 20.98 0.95
CA CYS A 164 -4.04 19.92 0.10
C CYS A 164 -3.12 20.49 -0.99
N THR A 165 -2.08 19.74 -1.34
CA THR A 165 -1.14 20.07 -2.44
C THR A 165 -1.45 19.28 -3.72
N HIS A 166 -2.28 18.25 -3.62
CA HIS A 166 -2.62 17.32 -4.69
C HIS A 166 -4.12 17.04 -4.67
N GLU A 167 -4.68 16.78 -5.84
CA GLU A 167 -6.07 16.36 -6.04
C GLU A 167 -6.13 14.94 -6.62
N GLU A 168 -7.21 14.24 -6.34
CA GLU A 168 -7.53 12.91 -6.86
C GLU A 168 -8.79 12.99 -7.72
N ASP A 169 -8.72 12.38 -8.90
CA ASP A 169 -9.85 12.23 -9.82
C ASP A 169 -9.87 10.82 -10.40
N ILE A 170 -11.06 10.37 -10.80
CA ILE A 170 -11.21 9.11 -11.52
C ILE A 170 -10.99 9.35 -13.01
N TYR A 171 -10.20 8.50 -13.65
CA TYR A 171 -9.89 8.51 -15.08
C TYR A 171 -10.30 7.19 -15.72
N ILE A 172 -10.53 7.27 -17.03
CA ILE A 172 -10.81 6.11 -17.88
C ILE A 172 -9.87 6.07 -19.08
N SER A 173 -9.67 4.86 -19.61
CA SER A 173 -9.05 4.66 -20.91
C SER A 173 -9.67 3.44 -21.60
N ASP A 174 -9.95 3.57 -22.88
CA ASP A 174 -10.47 2.49 -23.70
C ASP A 174 -9.35 1.66 -24.33
N ASN A 175 -9.57 0.36 -24.44
CA ASN A 175 -8.72 -0.55 -25.18
C ASN A 175 -9.26 -0.71 -26.61
N VAL A 176 -8.52 -0.20 -27.59
CA VAL A 176 -8.86 -0.34 -29.01
C VAL A 176 -7.83 -1.27 -29.65
N ASN A 177 -8.25 -2.48 -30.00
CA ASN A 177 -7.43 -3.50 -30.65
C ASN A 177 -6.13 -3.83 -29.86
N GLY A 178 -6.22 -3.94 -28.54
CA GLY A 178 -5.09 -4.25 -27.66
C GLY A 178 -4.30 -3.03 -27.20
N VAL A 179 -4.66 -1.82 -27.65
CA VAL A 179 -3.95 -0.58 -27.32
C VAL A 179 -4.83 0.32 -26.45
N TRP A 180 -4.35 0.61 -25.24
CA TRP A 180 -4.95 1.62 -24.37
C TRP A 180 -4.85 3.00 -25.01
N GLN A 181 -5.97 3.69 -25.12
CA GLN A 181 -6.03 5.05 -25.63
C GLN A 181 -5.59 6.05 -24.55
N LYS A 182 -5.32 7.30 -24.94
CA LYS A 182 -5.00 8.36 -23.98
C LYS A 182 -6.10 8.47 -22.93
N ARG A 183 -5.71 8.44 -21.65
CA ARG A 183 -6.65 8.60 -20.53
C ARG A 183 -7.43 9.92 -20.60
N GLU A 184 -8.67 9.88 -20.15
CA GLU A 184 -9.54 11.04 -20.00
C GLU A 184 -10.24 11.00 -18.63
N PRO A 185 -10.62 12.16 -18.06
CA PRO A 185 -11.39 12.19 -16.82
C PRO A 185 -12.69 11.39 -16.95
N PHE A 186 -13.10 10.72 -15.88
CA PHE A 186 -14.40 10.07 -15.81
C PHE A 186 -15.50 11.12 -15.58
N ASP A 187 -15.92 11.75 -16.68
CA ASP A 187 -16.92 12.81 -16.70
C ASP A 187 -18.19 12.44 -15.90
N PHE A 188 -18.81 13.46 -15.29
CA PHE A 188 -19.99 13.40 -14.40
C PHE A 188 -19.78 12.79 -13.01
N ILE A 189 -18.72 12.01 -12.81
CA ILE A 189 -18.38 11.45 -11.49
C ILE A 189 -17.49 12.42 -10.72
N ASN A 190 -16.48 12.98 -11.38
CA ASN A 190 -15.55 13.93 -10.76
C ASN A 190 -16.20 15.28 -10.48
N THR A 191 -15.76 15.94 -9.42
CA THR A 191 -16.19 17.27 -9.01
C THR A 191 -14.98 18.17 -8.73
N HIS A 192 -15.16 19.23 -7.94
CA HIS A 192 -14.03 20.01 -7.43
C HIS A 192 -13.39 19.39 -6.18
N TYR A 193 -14.02 18.38 -5.60
CA TYR A 193 -13.48 17.63 -4.46
C TYR A 193 -12.59 16.47 -4.93
N ASN A 194 -12.09 15.67 -3.99
CA ASN A 194 -11.30 14.50 -4.34
C ASN A 194 -12.20 13.29 -4.59
N GLU A 195 -12.00 12.63 -5.73
CA GLU A 195 -12.64 11.37 -6.07
C GLU A 195 -11.63 10.31 -6.47
N GLY A 196 -11.83 9.11 -5.97
CA GLY A 196 -10.96 7.97 -6.25
C GLY A 196 -11.62 6.68 -5.83
N GLY A 197 -10.87 5.58 -5.93
CA GLY A 197 -11.26 4.26 -5.44
C GLY A 197 -12.63 3.83 -5.92
N GLN A 198 -12.70 3.16 -7.06
CA GLN A 198 -13.97 2.80 -7.68
C GLN A 198 -14.11 1.31 -7.94
N SER A 199 -15.36 0.89 -8.03
CA SER A 199 -15.73 -0.43 -8.50
C SER A 199 -17.04 -0.37 -9.30
N ILE A 200 -17.03 -0.99 -10.47
CA ILE A 200 -18.21 -1.22 -11.29
C ILE A 200 -18.77 -2.60 -10.93
N SER A 201 -20.09 -2.69 -10.74
CA SER A 201 -20.76 -3.97 -10.47
C SER A 201 -20.55 -4.94 -11.63
N PRO A 202 -20.53 -6.27 -11.39
CA PRO A 202 -20.33 -7.25 -12.47
C PRO A 202 -21.33 -7.11 -13.62
N ASP A 203 -22.57 -6.71 -13.35
CA ASP A 203 -23.57 -6.47 -14.40
C ASP A 203 -23.45 -5.10 -15.11
N GLY A 204 -22.46 -4.28 -14.75
CA GLY A 204 -22.18 -2.97 -15.32
C GLY A 204 -23.21 -1.89 -14.99
N LYS A 205 -24.18 -2.18 -14.10
CA LYS A 205 -25.30 -1.27 -13.80
C LYS A 205 -25.00 -0.26 -12.70
N TYR A 206 -24.07 -0.56 -11.81
CA TYR A 206 -23.75 0.30 -10.68
C TYR A 206 -22.26 0.60 -10.64
N LEU A 207 -21.95 1.83 -10.25
CA LEU A 207 -20.61 2.30 -9.91
C LEU A 207 -20.67 2.67 -8.44
N VAL A 208 -19.70 2.20 -7.67
CA VAL A 208 -19.44 2.70 -6.31
C VAL A 208 -18.05 3.32 -6.31
N PHE A 209 -17.89 4.40 -5.56
CA PHE A 209 -16.62 5.11 -5.49
C PHE A 209 -16.49 5.91 -4.20
N THR A 210 -15.27 6.33 -3.90
CA THR A 210 -14.95 7.22 -2.79
C THR A 210 -14.98 8.67 -3.22
N ALA A 211 -15.57 9.54 -2.40
CA ALA A 211 -15.37 10.97 -2.53
C ALA A 211 -15.15 11.62 -1.16
N CYS A 212 -14.20 12.56 -1.11
CA CYS A 212 -13.77 13.19 0.13
C CYS A 212 -14.28 14.62 0.24
N GLU A 213 -14.69 15.02 1.45
CA GLU A 213 -15.08 16.40 1.80
C GLU A 213 -16.23 16.99 0.96
N ARG A 214 -16.95 16.16 0.19
CA ARG A 214 -18.11 16.58 -0.58
C ARG A 214 -19.22 17.15 0.30
N ASP A 215 -19.91 18.16 -0.20
CA ASP A 215 -21.08 18.74 0.46
C ASP A 215 -22.12 17.68 0.82
N GLY A 216 -22.53 17.68 2.10
CA GLY A 216 -23.50 16.70 2.63
C GLY A 216 -22.91 15.32 2.93
N GLY A 217 -21.58 15.19 2.93
CA GLY A 217 -20.88 14.03 3.46
C GLY A 217 -20.96 13.90 4.98
N TYR A 218 -20.62 12.71 5.48
CA TYR A 218 -20.65 12.37 6.90
C TYR A 218 -19.27 12.41 7.55
N GLY A 219 -18.19 12.18 6.79
CA GLY A 219 -16.82 12.15 7.29
C GLY A 219 -15.79 12.71 6.30
N SER A 220 -14.52 12.36 6.54
CA SER A 220 -13.41 12.82 5.69
C SER A 220 -13.52 12.28 4.26
N CYS A 221 -13.82 11.00 4.10
CA CYS A 221 -14.18 10.40 2.83
C CYS A 221 -15.33 9.44 3.02
N ASP A 222 -16.24 9.45 2.04
CA ASP A 222 -17.50 8.74 2.06
C ASP A 222 -17.64 7.86 0.81
N LEU A 223 -18.43 6.80 0.92
CA LEU A 223 -18.86 6.02 -0.25
C LEU A 223 -20.06 6.66 -0.95
N TYR A 224 -19.99 6.69 -2.27
CA TYR A 224 -21.03 7.12 -3.19
C TYR A 224 -21.33 6.05 -4.22
N TRP A 225 -22.57 6.01 -4.69
CA TRP A 225 -22.98 5.11 -5.77
C TRP A 225 -23.69 5.87 -6.89
N SER A 226 -23.60 5.34 -8.10
CA SER A 226 -24.36 5.80 -9.26
C SER A 226 -24.88 4.62 -10.06
N ARG A 227 -26.05 4.78 -10.65
CA ARG A 227 -26.65 3.83 -11.58
C ARG A 227 -26.32 4.23 -13.01
N ARG A 228 -26.10 3.24 -13.88
CA ARG A 228 -26.01 3.42 -15.32
C ARG A 228 -27.40 3.32 -15.97
N ILE A 229 -27.74 4.31 -16.78
CA ILE A 229 -28.93 4.32 -17.65
C ILE A 229 -28.44 4.51 -19.09
N GLY A 230 -28.53 3.46 -19.91
CA GLY A 230 -27.91 3.44 -21.24
C GLY A 230 -26.39 3.61 -21.14
N ASN A 231 -25.86 4.69 -21.74
CA ASN A 231 -24.43 5.02 -21.71
C ASN A 231 -24.06 6.09 -20.69
N THR A 232 -25.01 6.54 -19.86
CA THR A 232 -24.79 7.62 -18.90
C THR A 232 -24.93 7.14 -17.46
N TRP A 233 -24.08 7.65 -16.58
CA TRP A 233 -24.23 7.50 -15.14
C TRP A 233 -25.17 8.55 -14.59
N THR A 234 -25.99 8.17 -13.62
CA THR A 234 -26.84 9.11 -12.88
C THR A 234 -26.01 10.01 -11.98
N ARG A 235 -26.62 11.08 -11.44
CA ARG A 235 -25.97 11.88 -10.38
C ARG A 235 -25.64 10.96 -9.19
N PRO A 236 -24.38 10.96 -8.70
CA PRO A 236 -23.99 10.15 -7.55
C PRO A 236 -24.83 10.43 -6.30
N LYS A 237 -25.09 9.38 -5.52
CA LYS A 237 -25.79 9.43 -4.25
C LYS A 237 -24.89 8.88 -3.15
N ASN A 238 -24.85 9.56 -2.01
CA ASN A 238 -24.14 9.11 -0.82
C ASN A 238 -24.79 7.80 -0.29
N PHE A 239 -24.00 6.88 0.28
CA PHE A 239 -24.52 5.64 0.87
C PHE A 239 -25.41 5.89 2.10
N GLY A 240 -25.34 7.08 2.68
CA GLY A 240 -26.11 7.49 3.85
C GLY A 240 -25.49 7.03 5.17
N PRO A 241 -26.12 7.40 6.30
CA PRO A 241 -25.54 7.30 7.63
C PRO A 241 -25.50 5.86 8.18
N VAL A 242 -26.09 4.90 7.45
CA VAL A 242 -26.01 3.48 7.80
C VAL A 242 -24.60 2.95 7.52
N VAL A 243 -23.96 3.45 6.47
CA VAL A 243 -22.63 3.00 6.03
C VAL A 243 -21.58 4.06 6.29
N ASN A 244 -21.81 5.30 5.86
CA ASN A 244 -20.87 6.40 6.04
C ASN A 244 -20.99 6.98 7.45
N THR A 245 -19.84 7.35 8.00
CA THR A 245 -19.63 7.80 9.37
C THR A 245 -18.72 9.04 9.37
N GLU A 246 -18.30 9.52 10.54
CA GLU A 246 -17.30 10.60 10.61
C GLU A 246 -15.88 10.15 10.22
N TYR A 247 -15.67 8.85 10.07
CA TYR A 247 -14.37 8.25 9.75
C TYR A 247 -14.11 8.23 8.24
N TRP A 248 -13.06 7.52 7.84
CA TRP A 248 -12.65 7.38 6.46
C TRP A 248 -13.27 6.12 5.87
N GLU A 249 -14.28 6.27 5.01
CA GLU A 249 -14.88 5.18 4.24
C GLU A 249 -14.42 5.21 2.79
N SER A 250 -13.64 4.20 2.38
CA SER A 250 -12.92 4.28 1.11
C SER A 250 -12.75 2.95 0.38
N GLN A 251 -12.26 3.02 -0.85
CA GLN A 251 -11.78 1.89 -1.66
C GLN A 251 -12.79 0.74 -1.81
N PRO A 252 -14.01 1.02 -2.28
CA PRO A 252 -15.04 0.00 -2.39
C PRO A 252 -14.77 -1.02 -3.51
N SER A 253 -15.18 -2.27 -3.28
CA SER A 253 -15.22 -3.35 -4.28
C SER A 253 -16.53 -4.12 -4.20
N PHE A 254 -17.19 -4.30 -5.35
CA PHE A 254 -18.32 -5.21 -5.46
C PHE A 254 -17.89 -6.68 -5.35
N SER A 255 -18.77 -7.50 -4.78
CA SER A 255 -18.76 -8.95 -4.91
C SER A 255 -19.21 -9.42 -6.29
N ALA A 256 -18.95 -10.69 -6.60
CA ALA A 256 -19.35 -11.31 -7.87
C ALA A 256 -20.88 -11.33 -8.12
N ASP A 257 -21.70 -11.31 -7.07
CA ASP A 257 -23.16 -11.22 -7.20
C ASP A 257 -23.69 -9.78 -7.32
N GLY A 258 -22.79 -8.78 -7.24
CA GLY A 258 -23.10 -7.36 -7.33
C GLY A 258 -23.89 -6.79 -6.15
N LYS A 259 -24.04 -7.54 -5.04
CA LYS A 259 -24.83 -7.11 -3.88
C LYS A 259 -23.97 -6.69 -2.70
N THR A 260 -22.93 -7.45 -2.40
CA THR A 260 -22.00 -7.12 -1.30
C THR A 260 -20.96 -6.12 -1.80
N ILE A 261 -20.70 -5.10 -0.99
CA ILE A 261 -19.65 -4.13 -1.21
C ILE A 261 -18.68 -4.23 -0.05
N PHE A 262 -17.45 -4.61 -0.36
CA PHE A 262 -16.31 -4.52 0.56
C PHE A 262 -15.73 -3.13 0.50
N PHE A 263 -15.23 -2.60 1.60
CA PHE A 263 -14.62 -1.28 1.66
C PHE A 263 -13.70 -1.17 2.89
N THR A 264 -12.81 -0.19 2.88
CA THR A 264 -11.87 0.07 3.97
C THR A 264 -12.39 1.17 4.88
N SER A 265 -12.27 0.98 6.20
CA SER A 265 -12.62 2.01 7.18
C SER A 265 -11.88 1.89 8.50
N GLY A 266 -11.52 3.05 9.06
CA GLY A 266 -10.94 3.21 10.40
C GLY A 266 -12.00 3.43 11.50
N ARG A 267 -13.24 3.00 11.26
CA ARG A 267 -14.33 3.12 12.24
C ARG A 267 -14.10 2.24 13.48
N PRO A 268 -14.70 2.60 14.63
CA PRO A 268 -14.66 1.78 15.83
C PRO A 268 -15.25 0.37 15.61
N GLY A 269 -14.66 -0.61 16.30
CA GLY A 269 -15.04 -2.02 16.20
C GLY A 269 -14.19 -2.85 15.25
N GLY A 270 -13.11 -2.26 14.70
CA GLY A 270 -12.05 -2.98 13.99
C GLY A 270 -10.95 -3.54 14.90
N TYR A 271 -9.90 -4.06 14.27
CA TYR A 271 -8.77 -4.74 14.90
C TYR A 271 -7.49 -3.89 14.95
N GLY A 272 -7.38 -2.85 14.11
CA GLY A 272 -6.16 -2.07 13.97
C GLY A 272 -6.36 -0.67 13.41
N GLY A 273 -5.48 -0.27 12.51
CA GLY A 273 -5.51 1.01 11.83
C GLY A 273 -6.73 1.11 10.91
N TYR A 274 -6.55 0.76 9.65
CA TYR A 274 -7.67 0.58 8.73
C TYR A 274 -8.05 -0.90 8.62
N ASP A 275 -9.35 -1.16 8.62
CA ASP A 275 -9.88 -2.51 8.50
C ASP A 275 -10.75 -2.63 7.24
N ILE A 276 -10.91 -3.86 6.75
CA ILE A 276 -11.87 -4.17 5.69
C ILE A 276 -13.22 -4.56 6.30
N TRP A 277 -14.25 -3.90 5.81
CA TRP A 277 -15.66 -4.07 6.17
C TRP A 277 -16.47 -4.45 4.94
N SER A 278 -17.68 -4.95 5.15
CA SER A 278 -18.63 -5.24 4.08
C SER A 278 -20.04 -4.75 4.42
N THR A 279 -20.78 -4.33 3.41
CA THR A 279 -22.22 -4.04 3.47
C THR A 279 -22.92 -4.71 2.30
N THR A 280 -24.23 -4.93 2.40
CA THR A 280 -25.04 -5.50 1.31
C THR A 280 -26.07 -4.49 0.83
N MET A 281 -26.13 -4.27 -0.48
CA MET A 281 -27.20 -3.54 -1.14
C MET A 281 -28.43 -4.46 -1.28
N VAL A 282 -29.41 -4.30 -0.39
CA VAL A 282 -30.62 -5.15 -0.34
C VAL A 282 -31.74 -4.65 -1.25
N ALA A 283 -31.72 -3.37 -1.59
CA ALA A 283 -32.50 -2.74 -2.63
C ALA A 283 -31.68 -1.55 -3.18
N GLU A 284 -32.08 -0.99 -4.33
CA GLU A 284 -31.35 0.12 -4.97
C GLU A 284 -31.17 1.30 -3.97
N GLY A 285 -29.91 1.56 -3.58
CA GLY A 285 -29.57 2.59 -2.60
C GLY A 285 -29.90 2.27 -1.13
N VAL A 286 -30.29 1.03 -0.82
CA VAL A 286 -30.57 0.57 0.56
C VAL A 286 -29.50 -0.43 0.97
N PHE A 287 -28.69 -0.03 1.95
CA PHE A 287 -27.54 -0.80 2.43
C PHE A 287 -27.77 -1.33 3.84
N THR A 288 -27.18 -2.49 4.15
CA THR A 288 -27.16 -3.02 5.52
C THR A 288 -26.12 -2.33 6.38
N LYS A 289 -26.25 -2.47 7.71
CA LYS A 289 -25.18 -2.08 8.63
C LYS A 289 -23.89 -2.84 8.27
N PRO A 290 -22.72 -2.17 8.19
CA PRO A 290 -21.48 -2.84 7.85
C PRO A 290 -21.00 -3.85 8.89
N VAL A 291 -20.33 -4.89 8.41
CA VAL A 291 -19.75 -5.98 9.20
C VAL A 291 -18.25 -6.08 8.90
N ASN A 292 -17.44 -6.12 9.95
CA ASN A 292 -15.98 -6.30 9.85
C ASN A 292 -15.66 -7.73 9.37
N LEU A 293 -14.66 -7.90 8.51
CA LEU A 293 -14.29 -9.22 7.97
C LEU A 293 -13.61 -10.16 8.98
N GLY A 294 -13.34 -9.68 10.19
CA GLY A 294 -12.82 -10.49 11.29
C GLY A 294 -11.29 -10.59 11.31
N PRO A 295 -10.74 -11.25 12.34
CA PRO A 295 -9.32 -11.21 12.68
C PRO A 295 -8.44 -12.05 11.75
N THR A 296 -9.04 -12.82 10.84
CA THR A 296 -8.29 -13.54 9.81
C THR A 296 -7.83 -12.59 8.70
N ILE A 297 -8.66 -11.60 8.37
CA ILE A 297 -8.34 -10.59 7.37
C ILE A 297 -7.70 -9.38 8.05
N ASN A 298 -8.36 -8.83 9.07
CA ASN A 298 -7.93 -7.60 9.73
C ASN A 298 -6.96 -7.87 10.89
N THR A 299 -5.95 -7.03 11.01
CA THR A 299 -4.84 -7.14 11.96
C THR A 299 -4.73 -5.87 12.80
N ALA A 300 -3.62 -5.69 13.52
CA ALA A 300 -3.32 -4.41 14.19
C ALA A 300 -2.79 -3.33 13.22
N GLY A 301 -2.44 -3.71 11.99
CA GLY A 301 -1.98 -2.82 10.93
C GLY A 301 -3.13 -2.21 10.14
N ASP A 302 -2.84 -1.83 8.90
CA ASP A 302 -3.78 -1.35 7.91
C ASP A 302 -4.07 -2.47 6.89
N GLU A 303 -5.35 -2.77 6.68
CA GLU A 303 -5.88 -3.59 5.61
C GLU A 303 -6.76 -2.75 4.67
N ASP A 304 -6.24 -2.56 3.45
CA ASP A 304 -6.73 -1.59 2.49
C ASP A 304 -6.97 -2.23 1.11
N TYR A 305 -7.62 -1.48 0.22
CA TYR A 305 -7.77 -1.81 -1.19
C TYR A 305 -8.39 -3.20 -1.42
N PRO A 306 -9.54 -3.53 -0.78
CA PRO A 306 -10.19 -4.81 -1.02
C PRO A 306 -10.60 -4.92 -2.49
N PHE A 307 -10.34 -6.08 -3.09
CA PHE A 307 -10.82 -6.45 -4.40
C PHE A 307 -11.36 -7.88 -4.37
N MET A 308 -12.67 -8.02 -4.50
CA MET A 308 -13.31 -9.32 -4.60
C MET A 308 -13.32 -9.78 -6.06
N HIS A 309 -12.62 -10.87 -6.34
CA HIS A 309 -12.52 -11.40 -7.69
C HIS A 309 -13.89 -11.89 -8.20
N PRO A 310 -14.20 -11.75 -9.51
CA PRO A 310 -15.45 -12.22 -10.11
C PRO A 310 -15.73 -13.74 -9.97
N ASN A 311 -14.75 -14.54 -9.53
CA ASN A 311 -14.98 -15.95 -9.18
C ASN A 311 -15.84 -16.12 -7.90
N GLY A 312 -16.07 -15.06 -7.13
CA GLY A 312 -16.85 -15.08 -5.90
C GLY A 312 -16.18 -15.77 -4.72
N ILE A 313 -14.89 -16.13 -4.85
CA ILE A 313 -14.13 -16.89 -3.84
C ILE A 313 -12.91 -16.09 -3.34
N THR A 314 -12.17 -15.43 -4.23
CA THR A 314 -10.87 -14.85 -3.87
C THR A 314 -10.99 -13.36 -3.57
N LEU A 315 -10.64 -12.96 -2.34
CA LEU A 315 -10.47 -11.58 -1.93
C LEU A 315 -8.98 -11.24 -2.00
N TYR A 316 -8.63 -10.20 -2.75
CA TYR A 316 -7.32 -9.57 -2.73
C TYR A 316 -7.37 -8.32 -1.88
N PHE A 317 -6.29 -7.99 -1.19
CA PHE A 317 -6.18 -6.77 -0.38
C PHE A 317 -4.72 -6.44 -0.11
N SER A 318 -4.42 -5.23 0.33
CA SER A 318 -3.07 -4.82 0.74
C SER A 318 -2.98 -4.73 2.25
N SER A 319 -1.86 -5.15 2.85
CA SER A 319 -1.66 -5.09 4.30
C SER A 319 -0.22 -4.79 4.68
N ASN A 320 -0.04 -4.05 5.78
CA ASN A 320 1.25 -3.92 6.49
C ASN A 320 1.27 -4.63 7.87
N GLY A 321 0.22 -5.39 8.20
CA GLY A 321 0.13 -6.15 9.44
C GLY A 321 0.31 -7.66 9.27
N HIS A 322 0.05 -8.19 8.07
CA HIS A 322 0.41 -9.57 7.71
C HIS A 322 1.90 -9.70 7.40
N ARG A 323 2.47 -10.88 7.64
CA ARG A 323 3.90 -11.13 7.36
C ARG A 323 4.17 -11.07 5.86
N GLY A 324 5.00 -10.12 5.45
CA GLY A 324 5.23 -9.79 4.05
C GLY A 324 6.66 -9.43 3.66
N MET A 325 6.81 -8.89 2.46
CA MET A 325 8.05 -8.46 1.82
C MET A 325 8.48 -7.04 2.16
N GLY A 326 7.54 -6.12 2.38
CA GLY A 326 7.82 -4.69 2.32
C GLY A 326 6.99 -3.83 3.26
N GLY A 327 6.59 -2.65 2.78
CA GLY A 327 5.70 -1.73 3.47
C GLY A 327 4.28 -2.29 3.51
N LYS A 328 3.46 -1.94 2.52
CA LYS A 328 2.21 -2.66 2.22
C LYS A 328 2.47 -3.71 1.14
N ASP A 329 2.00 -4.92 1.39
CA ASP A 329 2.06 -6.03 0.45
C ASP A 329 0.65 -6.48 0.05
N ILE A 330 0.52 -7.01 -1.16
CA ILE A 330 -0.73 -7.60 -1.64
C ILE A 330 -0.85 -9.04 -1.15
N PHE A 331 -1.98 -9.36 -0.55
CA PHE A 331 -2.36 -10.70 -0.11
C PHE A 331 -3.63 -11.14 -0.83
N TYR A 332 -3.87 -12.45 -0.83
CA TYR A 332 -5.18 -13.00 -1.14
C TYR A 332 -5.65 -13.96 -0.05
N SER A 333 -6.97 -14.02 0.14
CA SER A 333 -7.66 -14.99 0.96
C SER A 333 -8.85 -15.57 0.20
N ASN A 334 -9.11 -16.85 0.39
CA ASN A 334 -10.26 -17.52 -0.23
C ASN A 334 -11.41 -17.66 0.78
N LEU A 335 -12.62 -17.41 0.30
CA LEU A 335 -13.84 -17.71 1.02
C LEU A 335 -14.09 -19.22 0.97
N ASN A 336 -14.10 -19.84 2.15
CA ASN A 336 -14.38 -21.26 2.32
C ASN A 336 -15.89 -21.54 2.24
N PRO A 337 -16.31 -22.80 1.97
CA PRO A 337 -17.72 -23.17 1.91
C PRO A 337 -18.53 -22.91 3.19
N ASP A 338 -17.87 -22.78 4.34
CA ASP A 338 -18.48 -22.43 5.63
C ASP A 338 -18.58 -20.90 5.86
N ASN A 339 -18.29 -20.10 4.83
CA ASN A 339 -18.23 -18.64 4.86
C ASN A 339 -17.12 -18.05 5.74
N THR A 340 -16.08 -18.82 6.04
CA THR A 340 -14.86 -18.31 6.69
C THR A 340 -13.81 -17.94 5.66
N TRP A 341 -12.93 -17.00 6.00
CA TRP A 341 -11.77 -16.67 5.18
C TRP A 341 -10.61 -17.64 5.48
N SER A 342 -9.88 -18.04 4.45
CA SER A 342 -8.60 -18.73 4.62
C SER A 342 -7.54 -17.78 5.20
N GLN A 343 -6.47 -18.34 5.75
CA GLN A 343 -5.30 -17.51 6.12
C GLN A 343 -4.80 -16.75 4.87
N PRO A 344 -4.53 -15.43 4.99
CA PRO A 344 -4.01 -14.66 3.87
C PRO A 344 -2.67 -15.19 3.38
N VAL A 345 -2.54 -15.28 2.05
CA VAL A 345 -1.32 -15.71 1.37
C VAL A 345 -0.72 -14.50 0.68
N ASN A 346 0.55 -14.21 0.98
CA ASN A 346 1.29 -13.15 0.32
C ASN A 346 1.45 -13.48 -1.17
N MET A 347 1.19 -12.51 -2.06
CA MET A 347 1.27 -12.73 -3.52
C MET A 347 2.70 -13.00 -4.04
N GLY A 348 3.72 -12.94 -3.18
CA GLY A 348 5.09 -13.31 -3.50
C GLY A 348 5.79 -12.33 -4.44
N TYR A 349 7.07 -12.61 -4.72
CA TYR A 349 7.90 -11.82 -5.62
C TYR A 349 7.67 -12.27 -7.08
N PRO A 350 7.65 -11.38 -8.10
CA PRO A 350 7.94 -9.94 -8.05
C PRO A 350 6.70 -9.05 -7.97
N ILE A 351 5.54 -9.59 -7.56
CA ILE A 351 4.37 -8.76 -7.30
C ILE A 351 4.71 -7.89 -6.09
N ASN A 352 4.91 -8.51 -4.93
CA ASN A 352 5.37 -7.83 -3.73
C ASN A 352 6.89 -7.66 -3.72
N THR A 353 7.34 -6.51 -3.26
CA THR A 353 8.73 -6.10 -3.15
C THR A 353 8.99 -5.54 -1.75
N ILE A 354 10.14 -4.95 -1.53
CA ILE A 354 10.44 -4.27 -0.26
C ILE A 354 9.70 -2.94 -0.09
N ASN A 355 9.05 -2.44 -1.15
CA ASN A 355 8.37 -1.15 -1.16
C ASN A 355 6.88 -1.31 -0.86
N ASP A 356 6.05 -0.39 -1.35
CA ASP A 356 4.60 -0.44 -1.19
C ASP A 356 3.97 -0.95 -2.49
N GLU A 357 3.20 -2.02 -2.34
CA GLU A 357 2.35 -2.60 -3.36
C GLU A 357 0.89 -2.52 -2.93
N ILE A 358 0.08 -1.86 -3.76
CA ILE A 358 -1.33 -1.60 -3.43
C ILE A 358 -2.24 -1.84 -4.64
N SER A 359 -3.55 -1.95 -4.35
CA SER A 359 -4.61 -1.87 -5.36
C SER A 359 -4.50 -2.90 -6.49
N LEU A 360 -4.46 -4.20 -6.16
CA LEU A 360 -4.49 -5.26 -7.17
C LEU A 360 -5.90 -5.45 -7.74
N PHE A 361 -6.00 -5.43 -9.06
CA PHE A 361 -7.15 -5.91 -9.81
C PHE A 361 -6.72 -7.10 -10.66
N VAL A 362 -7.49 -8.18 -10.62
CA VAL A 362 -7.28 -9.38 -11.45
C VAL A 362 -8.46 -9.50 -12.41
N SER A 363 -8.15 -9.64 -13.70
CA SER A 363 -9.16 -9.83 -14.75
C SER A 363 -10.07 -11.03 -14.44
N ALA A 364 -11.32 -11.02 -14.89
CA ALA A 364 -12.25 -12.13 -14.64
C ALA A 364 -11.74 -13.50 -15.12
N SER A 365 -10.90 -13.53 -16.15
CA SER A 365 -10.27 -14.74 -16.67
C SER A 365 -9.08 -15.24 -15.82
N GLY A 366 -8.61 -14.43 -14.87
CA GLY A 366 -7.46 -14.71 -14.02
C GLY A 366 -6.10 -14.59 -14.69
N ASN A 367 -6.02 -14.19 -15.97
CA ASN A 367 -4.77 -14.21 -16.74
C ASN A 367 -4.02 -12.87 -16.80
N LYS A 368 -4.65 -11.77 -16.37
CA LYS A 368 -4.04 -10.45 -16.25
C LYS A 368 -4.29 -9.88 -14.87
N ALA A 369 -3.31 -9.12 -14.40
CA ALA A 369 -3.43 -8.34 -13.18
C ALA A 369 -2.86 -6.93 -13.38
N PHE A 370 -3.43 -5.98 -12.67
CA PHE A 370 -3.09 -4.56 -12.69
C PHE A 370 -2.92 -4.14 -11.24
N PHE A 371 -1.82 -3.50 -10.91
CA PHE A 371 -1.55 -3.06 -9.55
C PHE A 371 -0.66 -1.82 -9.57
N SER A 372 -0.63 -1.13 -8.44
CA SER A 372 0.11 0.12 -8.29
C SER A 372 1.34 -0.15 -7.43
N SER A 373 2.49 0.38 -7.86
CA SER A 373 3.76 0.17 -7.17
C SER A 373 4.67 1.36 -7.42
N ASN A 374 5.44 1.72 -6.39
CA ASN A 374 6.49 2.73 -6.44
C ASN A 374 7.86 2.14 -6.84
N ARG A 375 7.88 0.98 -7.52
CA ARG A 375 9.10 0.35 -8.02
C ARG A 375 9.83 1.19 -9.09
N PRO A 376 11.16 1.03 -9.22
CA PRO A 376 11.92 1.62 -10.32
C PRO A 376 11.37 1.20 -11.70
N GLY A 377 11.43 2.11 -12.68
CA GLY A 377 10.90 1.88 -14.04
C GLY A 377 9.48 2.42 -14.26
N GLY A 378 8.91 3.09 -13.26
CA GLY A 378 7.83 4.06 -13.44
C GLY A 378 8.26 5.28 -14.27
N PHE A 379 7.36 6.26 -14.39
CA PHE A 379 7.65 7.54 -15.05
C PHE A 379 8.53 8.46 -14.22
#